data_AF-A0A0F8DEK8-F1
#
_entry.id   AF-A0A0F8DEK8-F1
#
_cell.length_a   1.000
_cell.length_b   1.000
_cell.length_c   1.000
_cell.angle_alpha   90.00
_cell.angle_beta   90.00
_cell.angle_gamma   90.00
#
_symmetry.space_group_name_H-M   'P 1'
#
loop_
_entity.id
_entity.type
_entity.pdbx_description
1 polymer ?
#
loop_
_entity_poly.entity_id
_entity_poly.type
_entity_poly.pdbx_seq_one_letter_code
_entity_poly.pdbx_strand_id
1 'polypeptide(L)'
;MSHSNLDISEVKFERVRFSYIHFLSQIKEVSDLLTYAGKINTGNFRVVWSITSRSAIMISSGFLERYLRDSFMEFIEQINCLNIDKKYLKRNILITNKNKTIELLDLINRDRFIADYEKIITTYSTLFDNNLCKPILVKETFSLKDSNPGEKTIREMFNRIGIKDVFKHEYFKELNYVDGVDGKIKGFTTLRNSFAHGALGITIPSLSDTQQEIEFLKTFVYILNKILEDEILNMEKQFHRDYFKTFPHVYN
;
A
#
# COMPACT_ATOMS: atom_id res chain seq x y z
N MET A 1 44.68 -20.13 -20.19
CA MET A 1 43.56 -19.28 -20.64
C MET A 1 42.48 -19.38 -19.59
N SER A 2 42.39 -18.38 -18.71
CA SER A 2 41.45 -18.34 -17.60
C SER A 2 40.11 -17.82 -18.09
N HIS A 3 39.06 -18.64 -18.05
CA HIS A 3 37.70 -18.16 -18.17
C HIS A 3 37.36 -17.42 -16.88
N SER A 4 37.24 -16.09 -17.00
CA SER A 4 36.70 -15.23 -15.97
C SER A 4 35.27 -15.65 -15.68
N ASN A 5 35.03 -16.17 -14.48
CA ASN A 5 33.71 -16.25 -13.90
C ASN A 5 33.11 -14.84 -13.92
N LEU A 6 32.12 -14.63 -14.79
CA LEU A 6 31.22 -13.50 -14.68
C LEU A 6 30.44 -13.72 -13.38
N ASP A 7 30.94 -13.09 -12.31
CA ASP A 7 30.19 -12.89 -11.10
C ASP A 7 28.99 -12.01 -11.46
N ILE A 8 27.86 -12.65 -11.73
CA ILE A 8 26.57 -11.98 -11.87
C ILE A 8 26.19 -11.55 -10.46
N SER A 9 26.88 -10.54 -9.95
CA SER A 9 26.46 -9.79 -8.78
C SER A 9 25.01 -9.39 -9.01
N GLU A 10 24.13 -9.84 -8.11
CA GLU A 10 22.68 -9.64 -8.13
C GLU A 10 22.31 -8.28 -8.77
N VAL A 11 21.89 -8.31 -10.04
CA VAL A 11 21.16 -7.18 -10.59
C VAL A 11 19.80 -7.22 -9.91
N LYS A 12 19.71 -6.58 -8.74
CA LYS A 12 18.42 -6.27 -8.11
C LYS A 12 17.73 -5.29 -9.05
N PHE A 13 16.87 -5.81 -9.91
CA PHE A 13 15.82 -5.01 -10.52
C PHE A 13 14.91 -4.53 -9.39
N GLU A 14 15.27 -3.39 -8.77
CA GLU A 14 14.36 -2.71 -7.88
C GLU A 14 13.21 -2.18 -8.72
N ARG A 15 12.02 -2.75 -8.52
CA ARG A 15 10.79 -2.19 -9.06
C ARG A 15 10.58 -0.83 -8.42
N VAL A 16 10.79 0.22 -9.19
CA VAL A 16 10.54 1.59 -8.73
C VAL A 16 9.05 1.75 -8.45
N ARG A 17 8.69 2.01 -7.19
CA ARG A 17 7.33 2.34 -6.77
C ARG A 17 7.21 3.85 -6.54
N PHE A 18 6.57 4.52 -7.49
CA PHE A 18 6.45 5.99 -7.47
C PHE A 18 5.70 6.45 -6.22
N SER A 19 4.65 5.75 -5.80
CA SER A 19 3.90 6.01 -4.59
C SER A 19 4.78 6.04 -3.34
N TYR A 20 5.71 5.08 -3.21
CA TYR A 20 6.64 4.99 -2.09
C TYR A 20 7.66 6.14 -2.11
N ILE A 21 8.29 6.38 -3.26
CA ILE A 21 9.29 7.46 -3.41
C ILE A 21 8.64 8.83 -3.14
N HIS A 22 7.45 9.04 -3.67
CA HIS A 22 6.69 10.26 -3.47
C HIS A 22 6.35 10.46 -1.99
N PHE A 23 5.89 9.42 -1.29
CA PHE A 23 5.68 9.47 0.16
C PHE A 23 6.96 9.86 0.91
N LEU A 24 8.10 9.24 0.59
CA LEU A 24 9.37 9.55 1.24
C LEU A 24 9.81 11.01 1.04
N SER A 25 9.60 11.56 -0.16
CA SER A 25 9.90 12.97 -0.43
C SER A 25 9.04 13.88 0.43
N GLN A 26 7.72 13.67 0.41
CA GLN A 26 6.75 14.49 1.14
C GLN A 26 6.94 14.42 2.65
N ILE A 27 7.19 13.23 3.19
CA ILE A 27 7.37 13.04 4.63
C ILE A 27 8.70 13.61 5.13
N LYS A 28 9.72 13.65 4.26
CA LYS A 28 10.99 14.34 4.55
C LYS A 28 10.77 15.85 4.69
N GLU A 29 9.99 16.47 3.81
CA GLU A 29 9.67 17.90 3.92
C GLU A 29 9.00 18.23 5.27
N VAL A 30 8.12 17.37 5.77
CA VAL A 30 7.49 17.53 7.10
C VAL A 30 8.53 17.42 8.22
N SER A 31 9.43 16.44 8.14
CA SER A 31 10.54 16.25 9.08
C SER A 31 11.48 17.47 9.12
N ASP A 32 11.81 18.02 7.95
CA ASP A 32 12.68 19.20 7.83
C ASP A 32 11.99 20.44 8.41
N LEU A 33 10.67 20.58 8.21
CA LEU A 33 9.86 21.64 8.81
C LEU A 33 9.83 21.55 10.35
N LEU A 34 9.65 20.36 10.92
CA LEU A 34 9.69 20.14 12.37
C LEU A 34 11.06 20.52 12.96
N THR A 35 12.13 20.11 12.27
CA THR A 35 13.51 20.45 12.64
C THR A 35 13.75 21.95 12.60
N TYR A 36 13.24 22.63 11.57
CA TYR A 36 13.32 24.08 11.46
C TYR A 36 12.53 24.78 12.58
N ALA A 37 11.30 24.32 12.87
CA ALA A 37 10.49 24.87 13.95
C ALA A 37 11.18 24.77 15.31
N GLY A 38 11.91 23.68 15.57
CA GLY A 38 12.71 23.50 16.78
C GLY A 38 13.83 24.52 16.97
N LYS A 39 14.27 25.20 15.90
CA LYS A 39 15.30 26.25 15.93
C LYS A 39 14.71 27.65 16.15
N ILE A 40 13.39 27.81 16.11
CA ILE A 40 12.73 29.11 16.28
C ILE A 40 12.75 29.50 17.76
N ASN A 41 13.45 30.59 18.07
CA ASN A 41 13.51 31.20 19.40
C ASN A 41 12.88 32.59 19.38
N THR A 42 11.55 32.65 19.34
CA THR A 42 10.75 33.89 19.38
C THR A 42 9.83 33.87 20.61
N GLY A 43 9.31 35.03 21.04
CA GLY A 43 8.39 35.09 22.20
C GLY A 43 7.16 34.18 22.09
N ASN A 44 6.79 33.76 20.87
CA ASN A 44 5.64 32.90 20.58
C ASN A 44 6.03 31.47 20.16
N PHE A 45 7.26 31.01 20.44
CA PHE A 45 7.76 29.70 19.99
C PHE A 45 6.81 28.54 20.33
N ARG A 46 6.15 28.57 21.51
CA ARG A 46 5.20 27.54 21.94
C ARG A 46 3.98 27.43 21.02
N VAL A 47 3.45 28.56 20.54
CA VAL A 47 2.31 28.60 19.61
C VAL A 47 2.75 28.04 18.26
N VAL A 48 3.92 28.45 17.79
CA VAL A 48 4.49 27.93 16.54
C VAL A 48 4.68 26.42 16.62
N TRP A 49 5.32 25.91 17.69
CA TRP A 49 5.54 24.48 17.88
C TRP A 49 4.24 23.70 17.94
N SER A 50 3.24 24.23 18.65
CA SER A 50 1.91 23.65 18.74
C SER A 50 1.24 23.51 17.36
N ILE A 51 1.26 24.57 16.56
CA ILE A 51 0.70 24.59 15.22
C ILE A 51 1.47 23.63 14.31
N THR A 52 2.80 23.67 14.35
CA THR A 52 3.65 22.80 13.52
C THR A 52 3.45 21.33 13.86
N SER A 53 3.47 20.93 15.14
CA SER A 53 3.23 19.54 15.57
C SER A 53 1.87 19.03 15.08
N ARG A 54 0.79 19.80 15.30
CA ARG A 54 -0.56 19.44 14.85
C ARG A 54 -0.63 19.30 13.33
N SER A 55 -0.07 20.28 12.61
CA SER A 55 -0.08 20.29 11.15
C SER A 55 0.71 19.13 10.58
N ALA A 56 1.85 18.80 11.17
CA ALA A 56 2.67 17.65 10.76
C ALA A 56 1.88 16.34 10.89
N ILE A 57 1.24 16.06 12.03
CA ILE A 57 0.40 14.85 12.19
C ILE A 57 -0.73 14.79 11.15
N MET A 58 -1.43 15.90 10.94
CA MET A 58 -2.53 15.97 9.98
C MET A 58 -2.07 15.74 8.54
N ILE A 59 -0.99 16.42 8.13
CA ILE A 59 -0.42 16.32 6.78
C ILE A 59 0.13 14.91 6.55
N SER A 60 0.89 14.36 7.49
CA SER A 60 1.46 13.01 7.38
C SER A 60 0.41 11.92 7.30
N SER A 61 -0.73 12.08 7.98
CA SER A 61 -1.88 11.21 7.79
C SER A 61 -2.45 11.28 6.36
N GLY A 62 -2.56 12.47 5.79
CA GLY A 62 -2.98 12.64 4.39
C GLY A 62 -1.99 12.02 3.40
N PHE A 63 -0.69 12.08 3.68
CA PHE A 63 0.33 11.41 2.88
C PHE A 63 0.26 9.89 3.00
N LEU A 64 0.00 9.35 4.20
CA LEU A 64 -0.21 7.90 4.39
C LEU A 64 -1.44 7.41 3.60
N GLU A 65 -2.55 8.14 3.66
CA GLU A 65 -3.77 7.81 2.93
C GLU A 65 -3.53 7.77 1.42
N ARG A 66 -2.85 8.80 0.89
CA ARG A 66 -2.44 8.86 -0.52
C ARG A 66 -1.55 7.69 -0.89
N TYR A 67 -0.50 7.42 -0.10
CA TYR A 67 0.39 6.28 -0.32
C TYR A 67 -0.37 4.96 -0.38
N LEU A 68 -1.26 4.68 0.58
CA LEU A 68 -2.02 3.44 0.61
C LEU A 68 -2.91 3.28 -0.62
N ARG A 69 -3.56 4.35 -1.05
CA ARG A 69 -4.39 4.33 -2.27
C ARG A 69 -3.54 4.07 -3.51
N ASP A 70 -2.49 4.85 -3.70
CA ASP A 70 -1.71 4.87 -4.92
C ASP A 70 -0.83 3.60 -5.03
N SER A 71 -0.29 3.11 -3.91
CA SER A 71 0.52 1.87 -3.87
C SER A 71 -0.29 0.61 -4.20
N PHE A 72 -1.58 0.57 -3.85
CA PHE A 72 -2.48 -0.52 -4.24
C PHE A 72 -2.84 -0.44 -5.72
N MET A 73 -3.05 0.77 -6.27
CA MET A 73 -3.25 0.94 -7.71
C MET A 73 -2.01 0.50 -8.50
N GLU A 74 -0.82 0.96 -8.09
CA GLU A 74 0.45 0.56 -8.69
C GLU A 74 0.69 -0.95 -8.59
N PHE A 75 0.38 -1.57 -7.46
CA PHE A 75 0.49 -3.02 -7.29
C PHE A 75 -0.39 -3.77 -8.30
N ILE A 76 -1.63 -3.34 -8.50
CA ILE A 76 -2.54 -3.97 -9.47
C ILE A 76 -2.09 -3.73 -10.91
N GLU A 77 -1.58 -2.54 -11.22
CA GLU A 77 -0.98 -2.25 -12.53
C GLU A 77 0.24 -3.13 -12.80
N GLN A 78 1.13 -3.30 -11.81
CA GLN A 78 2.27 -4.20 -11.91
C GLN A 78 1.80 -5.63 -12.21
N ILE A 79 0.78 -6.13 -11.50
CA ILE A 79 0.19 -7.45 -11.80
C ILE A 79 -0.34 -7.48 -13.23
N ASN A 80 -1.04 -6.45 -13.70
CA ASN A 80 -1.57 -6.39 -15.06
C ASN A 80 -0.45 -6.49 -16.12
N CYS A 81 0.71 -5.87 -15.86
CA CYS A 81 1.88 -5.95 -16.73
C CYS A 81 2.59 -7.32 -16.72
N LEU A 82 2.35 -8.18 -15.72
CA LEU A 82 2.91 -9.53 -15.69
C LEU A 82 2.24 -10.44 -16.72
N ASN A 83 3.01 -11.07 -17.59
CA ASN A 83 2.49 -12.09 -18.51
C ASN A 83 2.45 -13.47 -17.83
N ILE A 84 1.52 -13.65 -16.89
CA ILE A 84 1.34 -14.88 -16.10
C ILE A 84 -0.07 -15.43 -16.23
N ASP A 85 -0.23 -16.74 -16.10
CA ASP A 85 -1.54 -17.40 -16.03
C ASP A 85 -2.33 -16.98 -14.78
N LYS A 86 -3.66 -17.01 -14.90
CA LYS A 86 -4.58 -16.75 -13.77
C LYS A 86 -4.29 -17.60 -12.53
N LYS A 87 -3.77 -18.83 -12.72
CA LYS A 87 -3.48 -19.77 -11.61
C LYS A 87 -2.42 -19.28 -10.63
N TYR A 88 -1.58 -18.31 -11.03
CA TYR A 88 -0.57 -17.69 -10.17
C TYR A 88 -1.12 -16.50 -9.37
N LEU A 89 -2.34 -16.03 -9.67
CA LEU A 89 -3.00 -15.00 -8.88
C LEU A 89 -3.65 -15.60 -7.65
N LYS A 90 -3.52 -14.91 -6.51
CA LYS A 90 -4.25 -15.24 -5.30
C LYS A 90 -5.76 -15.14 -5.56
N ARG A 91 -6.51 -16.15 -5.09
CA ARG A 91 -7.97 -16.21 -5.23
C ARG A 91 -8.68 -14.94 -4.76
N ASN A 92 -8.20 -14.31 -3.69
CA ASN A 92 -8.77 -13.07 -3.16
C ASN A 92 -8.68 -11.90 -4.13
N ILE A 93 -7.60 -11.78 -4.92
CA ILE A 93 -7.46 -10.74 -5.95
C ILE A 93 -8.57 -10.92 -6.99
N LEU A 94 -8.77 -12.15 -7.46
CA LEU A 94 -9.78 -12.48 -8.46
C LEU A 94 -11.19 -12.23 -7.94
N ILE A 95 -11.50 -12.67 -6.71
CA ILE A 95 -12.82 -12.44 -6.08
C ILE A 95 -13.06 -10.95 -5.88
N THR A 96 -12.09 -10.22 -5.33
CA THR A 96 -12.21 -8.78 -5.10
C THR A 96 -12.46 -8.06 -6.41
N ASN A 97 -11.64 -8.32 -7.43
CA ASN A 97 -11.77 -7.70 -8.74
C ASN A 97 -13.12 -8.03 -9.40
N LYS A 98 -13.61 -9.27 -9.29
CA LYS A 98 -14.94 -9.64 -9.82
C LYS A 98 -16.03 -8.83 -9.12
N ASN A 99 -16.11 -8.93 -7.79
CA ASN A 99 -17.20 -8.35 -7.01
C ASN A 99 -17.20 -6.82 -7.06
N LYS A 100 -16.03 -6.20 -6.87
CA LYS A 100 -15.93 -4.73 -6.80
C LYS A 100 -16.04 -4.07 -8.17
N THR A 101 -15.65 -4.74 -9.26
CA THR A 101 -15.94 -4.21 -10.61
C THR A 101 -17.43 -4.25 -10.89
N ILE A 102 -18.14 -5.31 -10.50
CA ILE A 102 -19.60 -5.38 -10.64
C ILE A 102 -20.25 -4.24 -9.85
N GLU A 103 -19.87 -4.04 -8.58
CA GLU A 103 -20.35 -2.90 -7.77
C GLU A 103 -20.06 -1.54 -8.43
N LEU A 104 -18.88 -1.37 -9.03
CA LEU A 104 -18.51 -0.13 -9.73
C LEU A 104 -19.37 0.09 -10.98
N LEU A 105 -19.61 -0.96 -11.76
CA LEU A 105 -20.45 -0.90 -12.95
C LEU A 105 -21.93 -0.65 -12.59
N ASP A 106 -22.41 -1.21 -11.47
CA ASP A 106 -23.75 -0.93 -10.90
C ASP A 106 -23.94 0.56 -10.63
N LEU A 107 -22.92 1.19 -10.02
CA LEU A 107 -22.95 2.62 -9.71
C LEU A 107 -22.99 3.49 -10.97
N ILE A 108 -22.24 3.10 -12.02
CA ILE A 108 -22.21 3.83 -13.29
C ILE A 108 -23.54 3.70 -14.05
N ASN A 109 -24.20 2.54 -13.99
CA ASN A 109 -25.43 2.28 -14.75
C ASN A 109 -26.73 2.66 -14.05
N ARG A 110 -26.71 3.06 -12.77
CA ARG A 110 -27.87 3.77 -12.18
C ARG A 110 -28.25 5.02 -12.97
N ASP A 111 -27.35 5.55 -13.80
CA ASP A 111 -27.57 6.75 -14.59
C ASP A 111 -28.00 6.51 -16.06
N ARG A 112 -27.83 5.32 -16.70
CA ARG A 112 -28.32 5.02 -18.10
C ARG A 112 -28.47 3.51 -18.44
N PHE A 113 -29.44 3.22 -19.35
CA PHE A 113 -29.76 1.98 -20.12
C PHE A 113 -29.45 0.58 -19.52
N ILE A 114 -30.50 -0.13 -19.10
CA ILE A 114 -30.49 -1.40 -18.34
C ILE A 114 -30.10 -2.65 -19.17
N ALA A 115 -30.44 -2.72 -20.46
CA ALA A 115 -30.32 -3.97 -21.23
C ALA A 115 -28.88 -4.34 -21.63
N ASP A 116 -28.04 -3.36 -21.97
CA ASP A 116 -26.62 -3.61 -22.27
C ASP A 116 -25.81 -3.92 -21.00
N TYR A 117 -26.30 -3.46 -19.84
CA TYR A 117 -25.64 -3.65 -18.57
C TYR A 117 -25.61 -5.11 -18.13
N GLU A 118 -26.76 -5.78 -18.11
CA GLU A 118 -26.85 -7.20 -17.71
C GLU A 118 -25.94 -8.07 -18.58
N LYS A 119 -25.85 -7.75 -19.88
CA LYS A 119 -24.94 -8.40 -20.82
C LYS A 119 -23.48 -8.14 -20.44
N ILE A 120 -23.09 -6.90 -20.14
CA ILE A 120 -21.72 -6.54 -19.71
C ILE A 120 -21.34 -7.27 -18.41
N ILE A 121 -22.21 -7.29 -17.39
CA ILE A 121 -21.95 -8.01 -16.13
C ILE A 121 -21.77 -9.50 -16.39
N THR A 122 -22.65 -10.08 -17.21
CA THR A 122 -22.63 -11.51 -17.52
C THR A 122 -21.36 -11.87 -18.28
N THR A 123 -21.01 -11.09 -19.31
CA THR A 123 -19.76 -11.25 -20.07
C THR A 123 -18.53 -11.07 -19.16
N TYR A 124 -18.50 -10.04 -18.32
CA TYR A 124 -17.39 -9.84 -17.39
C TYR A 124 -17.28 -10.99 -16.40
N SER A 125 -18.38 -11.44 -15.80
CA SER A 125 -18.40 -12.53 -14.82
C SER A 125 -17.93 -13.86 -15.41
N THR A 126 -18.34 -14.17 -16.64
CA THR A 126 -17.99 -15.42 -17.33
C THR A 126 -16.51 -15.48 -17.72
N LEU A 127 -15.85 -14.34 -17.98
CA LEU A 127 -14.39 -14.28 -18.21
C LEU A 127 -13.59 -14.78 -17.01
N PHE A 128 -14.11 -14.70 -15.78
CA PHE A 128 -13.43 -15.23 -14.59
C PHE A 128 -13.65 -16.72 -14.40
N ASP A 129 -14.70 -17.32 -14.94
CA ASP A 129 -15.08 -18.68 -14.57
C ASP A 129 -14.44 -19.74 -15.49
N ASN A 130 -14.19 -19.42 -16.77
CA ASN A 130 -13.79 -20.40 -17.79
C ASN A 130 -12.44 -20.13 -18.49
N ASN A 131 -11.69 -19.09 -18.10
CA ASN A 131 -10.48 -18.68 -18.83
C ASN A 131 -9.18 -19.01 -18.06
N LEU A 132 -8.20 -19.58 -18.78
CA LEU A 132 -6.84 -19.81 -18.28
C LEU A 132 -6.05 -18.49 -18.20
N CYS A 133 -6.35 -17.58 -19.12
CA CYS A 133 -5.74 -16.27 -19.18
C CYS A 133 -6.12 -15.42 -17.97
N LYS A 134 -5.13 -14.68 -17.44
CA LYS A 134 -5.34 -13.69 -16.40
C LYS A 134 -6.28 -12.58 -16.90
N PRO A 135 -7.36 -12.26 -16.17
CA PRO A 135 -8.21 -11.12 -16.53
C PRO A 135 -7.47 -9.80 -16.30
N ILE A 136 -7.89 -8.74 -16.99
CA ILE A 136 -7.46 -7.38 -16.67
C ILE A 136 -8.07 -7.02 -15.32
N LEU A 137 -7.22 -6.66 -14.37
CA LEU A 137 -7.63 -6.21 -13.04
C LEU A 137 -7.93 -4.71 -13.08
N VAL A 138 -9.08 -4.30 -12.57
CA VAL A 138 -9.51 -2.90 -12.49
C VAL A 138 -8.93 -2.29 -11.22
N LYS A 139 -7.84 -1.52 -11.34
CA LYS A 139 -7.07 -0.98 -10.21
C LYS A 139 -7.92 -0.15 -9.23
N GLU A 140 -8.91 0.58 -9.73
CA GLU A 140 -9.81 1.44 -8.95
C GLU A 140 -10.60 0.62 -7.92
N THR A 141 -10.85 -0.66 -8.18
CA THR A 141 -11.59 -1.55 -7.28
C THR A 141 -10.84 -1.94 -6.01
N PHE A 142 -9.52 -1.76 -6.00
CA PHE A 142 -8.64 -2.05 -4.87
C PHE A 142 -8.29 -0.78 -4.07
N SER A 143 -8.64 0.39 -4.58
CA SER A 143 -8.32 1.67 -3.96
C SER A 143 -9.15 1.97 -2.72
N LEU A 144 -8.60 2.80 -1.84
CA LEU A 144 -9.34 3.38 -0.71
C LEU A 144 -10.36 4.39 -1.20
N LYS A 145 -11.58 4.32 -0.66
CA LYS A 145 -12.60 5.37 -0.76
C LYS A 145 -12.85 5.94 0.63
N ASP A 146 -12.69 7.26 0.77
CA ASP A 146 -13.15 8.09 1.90
C ASP A 146 -12.88 7.50 3.30
N SER A 147 -11.68 6.95 3.52
CA SER A 147 -11.37 6.22 4.75
C SER A 147 -10.08 6.74 5.38
N ASN A 148 -10.19 7.12 6.65
CA ASN A 148 -9.01 7.34 7.49
C ASN A 148 -8.22 6.01 7.59
N PRO A 149 -6.91 5.97 7.27
CA PRO A 149 -6.13 4.74 7.20
C PRO A 149 -5.80 4.17 8.59
N GLY A 150 -6.82 3.73 9.32
CA GLY A 150 -6.67 2.99 10.57
C GLY A 150 -6.30 1.53 10.34
N GLU A 151 -6.00 0.82 11.44
CA GLU A 151 -5.57 -0.59 11.44
C GLU A 151 -6.54 -1.51 10.66
N LYS A 152 -7.85 -1.32 10.84
CA LYS A 152 -8.89 -2.14 10.22
C LYS A 152 -8.90 -1.95 8.71
N THR A 153 -8.86 -0.69 8.28
CA THR A 153 -8.82 -0.29 6.87
C THR A 153 -7.61 -0.93 6.17
N ILE A 154 -6.42 -0.82 6.76
CA ILE A 154 -5.19 -1.39 6.20
C ILE A 154 -5.29 -2.92 6.14
N ARG A 155 -5.78 -3.57 7.20
CA ARG A 155 -5.98 -5.03 7.23
C ARG A 155 -6.94 -5.49 6.12
N GLU A 156 -8.03 -4.77 5.92
CA GLU A 156 -9.01 -5.07 4.87
C GLU A 156 -8.40 -4.91 3.47
N MET A 157 -7.61 -3.86 3.22
CA MET A 157 -6.91 -3.67 1.95
C MET A 157 -5.99 -4.85 1.64
N PHE A 158 -5.13 -5.24 2.58
CA PHE A 158 -4.21 -6.37 2.39
C PHE A 158 -4.95 -7.71 2.24
N ASN A 159 -6.05 -7.91 2.97
CA ASN A 159 -6.90 -9.08 2.83
C ASN A 159 -7.51 -9.20 1.41
N ARG A 160 -7.89 -8.08 0.78
CA ARG A 160 -8.44 -8.06 -0.59
C ARG A 160 -7.45 -8.60 -1.63
N ILE A 161 -6.15 -8.40 -1.39
CA ILE A 161 -5.09 -8.95 -2.24
C ILE A 161 -4.55 -10.30 -1.73
N GLY A 162 -5.17 -10.88 -0.71
CA GLY A 162 -4.84 -12.21 -0.21
C GLY A 162 -3.65 -12.26 0.74
N ILE A 163 -3.34 -11.14 1.39
CA ILE A 163 -2.33 -11.06 2.45
C ILE A 163 -3.08 -10.98 3.78
N LYS A 164 -3.16 -12.11 4.48
CA LYS A 164 -3.84 -12.21 5.76
C LYS A 164 -2.93 -11.71 6.87
N ASP A 165 -3.51 -11.04 7.87
CA ASP A 165 -2.79 -10.57 9.05
C ASP A 165 -1.52 -9.76 8.72
N VAL A 166 -1.64 -8.73 7.88
CA VAL A 166 -0.51 -7.88 7.45
C VAL A 166 0.39 -7.42 8.60
N PHE A 167 -0.16 -7.06 9.76
CA PHE A 167 0.62 -6.62 10.93
C PHE A 167 1.40 -7.73 11.65
N LYS A 168 1.17 -9.01 11.31
CA LYS A 168 1.94 -10.16 11.79
C LYS A 168 3.03 -10.60 10.80
N HIS A 169 3.17 -9.91 9.66
CA HIS A 169 4.20 -10.19 8.68
C HIS A 169 5.59 -10.12 9.33
N GLU A 170 6.53 -10.94 8.86
CA GLU A 170 7.86 -11.06 9.48
C GLU A 170 8.60 -9.72 9.58
N TYR A 171 8.48 -8.87 8.57
CA TYR A 171 9.02 -7.51 8.55
C TYR A 171 8.53 -6.61 9.69
N PHE A 172 7.34 -6.87 10.25
CA PHE A 172 6.84 -6.10 11.40
C PHE A 172 7.36 -6.65 12.74
N LYS A 173 7.88 -7.88 12.80
CA LYS A 173 8.35 -8.50 14.05
C LYS A 173 9.57 -7.80 14.65
N GLU A 174 10.35 -7.12 13.82
CA GLU A 174 11.52 -6.36 14.25
C GLU A 174 11.14 -5.04 14.94
N LEU A 175 9.89 -4.61 14.82
CA LEU A 175 9.39 -3.40 15.45
C LEU A 175 8.82 -3.71 16.84
N ASN A 176 9.61 -3.37 17.86
CA ASN A 176 9.26 -3.60 19.26
C ASN A 176 8.39 -2.45 19.82
N TYR A 177 7.12 -2.39 19.40
CA TYR A 177 6.14 -1.49 20.00
C TYR A 177 5.33 -2.21 21.07
N VAL A 178 5.10 -1.54 22.21
CA VAL A 178 4.41 -2.09 23.40
C VAL A 178 3.07 -2.75 23.05
N ASP A 179 2.26 -2.10 22.20
CA ASP A 179 0.94 -2.58 21.77
C ASP A 179 0.96 -3.19 20.36
N GLY A 180 2.15 -3.51 19.85
CA GLY A 180 2.33 -3.90 18.46
C GLY A 180 2.17 -2.75 17.47
N VAL A 181 2.38 -3.06 16.19
CA VAL A 181 2.31 -2.08 15.09
C VAL A 181 0.87 -1.63 14.85
N ASP A 182 -0.11 -2.52 15.01
CA ASP A 182 -1.53 -2.20 14.94
C ASP A 182 -1.96 -1.25 16.06
N GLY A 183 -1.50 -1.48 17.29
CA GLY A 183 -1.66 -0.52 18.39
C GLY A 183 -1.05 0.85 18.08
N LYS A 184 0.17 0.89 17.51
CA LYS A 184 0.84 2.15 17.15
C LYS A 184 0.11 2.93 16.05
N ILE A 185 -0.35 2.27 14.98
CA ILE A 185 -1.13 2.95 13.92
C ILE A 185 -2.50 3.42 14.44
N LYS A 186 -3.13 2.67 15.33
CA LYS A 186 -4.37 3.09 16.00
C LYS A 186 -4.17 4.32 16.86
N GLY A 187 -3.07 4.38 17.62
CA GLY A 187 -2.67 5.55 18.39
C GLY A 187 -2.48 6.78 17.50
N PHE A 188 -1.72 6.64 16.42
CA PHE A 188 -1.53 7.71 15.42
C PHE A 188 -2.85 8.20 14.82
N THR A 189 -3.72 7.27 14.42
CA THR A 189 -5.03 7.58 13.82
C THR A 189 -5.94 8.32 14.82
N THR A 190 -5.91 7.91 16.09
CA THR A 190 -6.65 8.56 17.18
C THR A 190 -6.16 9.99 17.37
N LEU A 191 -4.84 10.18 17.48
CA LEU A 191 -4.22 11.50 17.61
C LEU A 191 -4.60 12.45 16.47
N ARG A 192 -4.60 11.96 15.23
CA ARG A 192 -5.05 12.73 14.07
C ARG A 192 -6.52 13.12 14.17
N ASN A 193 -7.41 12.18 14.50
CA ASN A 193 -8.85 12.46 14.60
C ASN A 193 -9.14 13.50 15.68
N SER A 194 -8.43 13.41 16.80
CA SER A 194 -8.48 14.38 17.87
C SER A 194 -8.16 15.80 17.41
N PHE A 195 -7.16 15.98 16.54
CA PHE A 195 -6.85 17.28 15.96
C PHE A 195 -7.87 17.73 14.93
N ALA A 196 -8.34 16.82 14.07
CA ALA A 196 -9.34 17.12 13.05
C ALA A 196 -10.67 17.63 13.65
N HIS A 197 -11.07 17.08 14.80
CA HIS A 197 -12.32 17.44 15.48
C HIS A 197 -12.15 18.49 16.59
N GLY A 198 -10.97 19.13 16.70
CA GLY A 198 -10.74 20.23 17.63
C GLY A 198 -10.91 19.84 19.11
N ALA A 199 -10.59 18.59 19.47
CA ALA A 199 -10.76 18.11 20.84
C ALA A 199 -9.95 18.97 21.83
N LEU A 200 -10.66 19.69 22.70
CA LEU A 200 -10.09 20.71 23.60
C LEU A 200 -9.20 20.12 24.73
N GLY A 201 -9.25 18.81 24.97
CA GLY A 201 -8.55 18.15 26.08
C GLY A 201 -7.30 17.36 25.70
N ILE A 202 -6.82 17.46 24.46
CA ILE A 202 -5.75 16.58 23.97
C ILE A 202 -4.41 17.32 23.97
N THR A 203 -3.49 16.77 24.75
CA THR A 203 -2.10 17.24 24.83
C THR A 203 -1.47 17.19 23.45
N ILE A 204 -0.97 18.34 23.01
CA ILE A 204 -0.25 18.43 21.76
C ILE A 204 1.13 17.82 21.96
N PRO A 205 1.54 16.82 21.16
CA PRO A 205 2.86 16.23 21.24
C PRO A 205 3.94 17.30 21.07
N SER A 206 5.06 17.10 21.75
CA SER A 206 6.24 17.92 21.49
C SER A 206 6.70 17.75 20.04
N LEU A 207 7.57 18.65 19.56
CA LEU A 207 8.19 18.49 18.24
C LEU A 207 8.96 17.16 18.15
N SER A 208 9.62 16.75 19.23
CA SER A 208 10.34 15.47 19.31
C SER A 208 9.40 14.27 19.22
N ASP A 209 8.29 14.28 19.96
CA ASP A 209 7.30 13.19 19.89
C ASP A 209 6.68 13.12 18.50
N THR A 210 6.38 14.28 17.91
CA THR A 210 5.88 14.35 16.53
C THR A 210 6.89 13.76 15.55
N GLN A 211 8.18 14.07 15.70
CA GLN A 211 9.24 13.49 14.88
C GLN A 211 9.30 11.96 14.99
N GLN A 212 9.10 11.41 16.19
CA GLN A 212 9.03 9.96 16.38
C GLN A 212 7.83 9.32 15.66
N GLU A 213 6.67 9.99 15.64
CA GLU A 213 5.53 9.55 14.82
C GLU A 213 5.85 9.57 13.32
N ILE A 214 6.60 10.58 12.86
CA ILE A 214 7.06 10.65 11.46
C ILE A 214 8.00 9.49 11.11
N GLU A 215 8.98 9.19 11.97
CA GLU A 215 9.90 8.06 11.75
C GLU A 215 9.19 6.71 11.80
N PHE A 216 8.20 6.56 12.67
CA PHE A 216 7.30 5.41 12.65
C PHE A 216 6.62 5.28 11.29
N LEU A 217 6.01 6.33 10.76
CA LEU A 217 5.31 6.28 9.46
C LEU A 217 6.24 5.92 8.31
N LYS A 218 7.47 6.47 8.26
CA LYS A 218 8.49 6.10 7.27
C LYS A 218 8.77 4.60 7.28
N THR A 219 9.00 4.06 8.48
CA THR A 219 9.33 2.65 8.68
C THR A 219 8.13 1.76 8.35
N PHE A 220 6.93 2.16 8.78
CA PHE A 220 5.68 1.49 8.50
C PHE A 220 5.42 1.39 6.99
N VAL A 221 5.53 2.51 6.27
CA VAL A 221 5.33 2.57 4.81
C VAL A 221 6.39 1.76 4.06
N TYR A 222 7.66 1.80 4.49
CA TYR A 222 8.71 0.93 3.94
C TYR A 222 8.34 -0.55 4.03
N ILE A 223 7.87 -1.01 5.19
CA ILE A 223 7.48 -2.41 5.36
C ILE A 223 6.28 -2.76 4.48
N LEU A 224 5.24 -1.94 4.46
CA LEU A 224 4.09 -2.18 3.57
C LEU A 224 4.53 -2.27 2.10
N ASN A 225 5.45 -1.41 1.68
CA ASN A 225 6.02 -1.43 0.34
C ASN A 225 6.73 -2.76 0.05
N LYS A 226 7.57 -3.22 0.98
CA LYS A 226 8.29 -4.50 0.88
C LYS A 226 7.35 -5.70 0.79
N ILE A 227 6.30 -5.73 1.60
CA ILE A 227 5.28 -6.79 1.53
C ILE A 227 4.67 -6.85 0.13
N LEU A 228 4.29 -5.69 -0.44
CA LEU A 228 3.71 -5.65 -1.78
C LEU A 228 4.72 -6.04 -2.88
N GLU A 229 6.00 -5.71 -2.73
CA GLU A 229 7.08 -6.12 -3.63
C GLU A 229 7.27 -7.64 -3.63
N ASP A 230 7.35 -8.24 -2.43
CA ASP A 230 7.55 -9.68 -2.28
C ASP A 230 6.41 -10.48 -2.88
N GLU A 231 5.19 -9.97 -2.77
CA GLU A 231 4.02 -10.63 -3.34
C GLU A 231 4.10 -10.71 -4.86
N ILE A 232 4.58 -9.65 -5.51
CA ILE A 232 4.85 -9.66 -6.95
C ILE A 232 5.97 -10.64 -7.28
N LEU A 233 7.09 -10.56 -6.57
CA LEU A 233 8.24 -11.44 -6.78
C LEU A 233 7.87 -12.91 -6.58
N ASN A 234 7.00 -13.21 -5.62
CA ASN A 234 6.52 -14.56 -5.34
C ASN A 234 5.64 -15.09 -6.49
N MET A 235 4.76 -14.26 -7.06
CA MET A 235 3.97 -14.64 -8.25
C MET A 235 4.88 -14.97 -9.43
N GLU A 236 5.89 -14.13 -9.69
CA GLU A 236 6.85 -14.37 -10.78
C GLU A 236 7.73 -15.59 -10.55
N LYS A 237 8.28 -15.76 -9.34
CA LYS A 237 9.10 -16.92 -8.98
C LYS A 237 8.31 -18.21 -9.17
N GLN A 238 7.04 -18.25 -8.77
CA GLN A 238 6.18 -19.41 -8.98
C GLN A 238 5.95 -19.67 -10.47
N PHE A 239 5.63 -18.63 -11.25
CA PHE A 239 5.47 -18.73 -12.70
C PHE A 239 6.74 -19.27 -13.38
N HIS A 240 7.89 -18.63 -13.16
CA HIS A 240 9.15 -19.03 -13.78
C HIS A 240 9.57 -20.43 -13.38
N ARG A 241 9.46 -20.79 -12.09
CA ARG A 241 9.80 -22.14 -11.61
C ARG A 241 9.00 -23.20 -12.35
N ASP A 242 7.71 -22.98 -12.51
CA ASP A 242 6.83 -23.95 -13.16
C ASP A 242 7.03 -23.96 -14.69
N TYR A 243 7.24 -22.79 -15.31
CA TYR A 243 7.57 -22.68 -16.73
C TYR A 243 8.87 -23.44 -17.07
N PHE A 244 9.95 -23.22 -16.30
CA PHE A 244 11.22 -23.90 -16.52
C PHE A 244 11.22 -25.38 -16.14
N LYS A 245 10.36 -25.83 -15.22
CA LYS A 245 10.13 -27.27 -14.98
C LYS A 245 9.47 -27.99 -16.15
N THR A 246 8.75 -27.25 -17.01
CA THR A 246 8.13 -27.81 -18.21
C THR A 246 9.04 -27.82 -19.43
N PHE A 247 10.26 -27.27 -19.34
CA PHE A 247 11.24 -27.48 -20.40
C PHE A 247 11.71 -28.94 -20.35
N PRO A 248 11.68 -29.66 -21.48
CA PRO A 248 12.41 -30.91 -21.59
C PRO A 248 13.87 -30.64 -21.20
N HIS A 249 14.56 -31.60 -20.59
CA HIS A 249 16.00 -31.53 -20.40
C HIS A 249 16.68 -31.51 -21.79
N VAL A 250 16.73 -30.34 -22.43
CA VAL A 250 17.41 -30.11 -23.70
C VAL A 250 18.85 -29.71 -23.40
N TYR A 251 19.58 -30.52 -22.63
CA TYR A 251 21.03 -30.56 -22.58
C TYR A 251 21.42 -31.87 -21.88
N ASN A 252 21.54 -32.93 -22.69
CA ASN A 252 22.46 -34.04 -22.44
C ASN A 252 23.77 -33.72 -23.16
#